data_AF-A0A803PT66-F1
#
_entry.id   AF-A0A803PT66-F1
#
_cell.length_a   1.000
_cell.length_b   1.000
_cell.length_c   1.000
_cell.angle_alpha   90.00
_cell.angle_beta   90.00
_cell.angle_gamma   90.00
#
_symmetry.space_group_name_H-M   'P 1'
#
loop_
_entity.id
_entity.type
_entity.pdbx_description
1 polymer ?
#
loop_
_entity_poly.entity_id
_entity_poly.type
_entity_poly.pdbx_seq_one_letter_code
_entity_poly.pdbx_strand_id
1 'polypeptide(L)'
;MQNALPTTVALHRQKGLDSAACSMCTSAWESFAHALFNCPHSKSVWKYSGFIMDYKKAQLMYNGDYLFHLSTLHSQIEFELIICIKWAIWWSRNKSLHGSKTLYGKQTATFAKDYLEKLKLSSSRKQSNASQRDYDTAGPSSSSNNDTAEVHW
;
A
#
# COMPACT_ATOMS: atom_id res chain seq x y z
N MET A 1 -4.29 -11.47 10.79
CA MET A 1 -3.89 -10.09 10.42
C MET A 1 -5.03 -9.10 10.74
N GLN A 2 -5.42 -9.02 12.02
CA GLN A 2 -6.69 -8.38 12.40
C GLN A 2 -6.64 -6.84 12.48
N ASN A 3 -5.45 -6.22 12.46
CA ASN A 3 -5.27 -4.82 12.88
C ASN A 3 -4.21 -4.04 12.06
N ALA A 4 -3.86 -4.49 10.85
CA ALA A 4 -2.77 -3.88 10.08
C ALA A 4 -3.10 -2.47 9.54
N LEU A 5 -4.40 -2.13 9.46
CA LEU A 5 -4.87 -0.78 9.17
C LEU A 5 -5.83 -0.39 10.29
N PRO A 6 -5.67 0.78 10.92
CA PRO A 6 -6.54 1.21 12.01
C PRO A 6 -7.94 1.43 11.43
N THR A 7 -8.77 0.39 11.47
CA THR A 7 -10.17 0.49 11.05
C THR A 7 -10.89 1.37 12.05
N THR A 8 -11.96 2.05 11.63
CA THR A 8 -12.78 2.91 12.50
C THR A 8 -13.25 2.25 13.79
N VAL A 9 -13.30 0.92 13.86
CA VAL A 9 -13.55 0.17 15.11
C VAL A 9 -12.52 0.52 16.21
N ALA A 10 -11.25 0.73 15.86
CA ALA A 10 -10.21 1.17 16.79
C ALA A 10 -10.33 2.65 17.18
N LEU A 11 -10.84 3.50 16.29
CA LEU A 11 -11.13 4.92 16.57
C LEU A 11 -12.44 5.12 17.35
N HIS A 12 -13.42 4.23 17.19
CA HIS A 12 -14.73 4.28 17.84
C HIS A 12 -14.62 4.11 19.35
N ARG A 13 -13.60 3.39 19.83
CA ARG A 13 -13.34 3.23 21.26
C ARG A 13 -12.61 4.42 21.89
N GLN A 14 -12.10 5.36 21.10
CA GLN A 14 -11.18 6.40 21.61
C GLN A 14 -11.67 7.84 21.44
N LYS A 15 -12.67 8.16 20.59
CA LYS A 15 -13.01 9.58 20.29
C LYS A 15 -14.47 9.95 20.01
N GLY A 16 -15.49 9.20 20.46
CA GLY A 16 -16.88 9.71 20.47
C GLY A 16 -17.36 10.35 19.14
N LEU A 17 -17.31 9.59 18.04
CA LEU A 17 -17.95 9.99 16.78
C LEU A 17 -19.44 9.61 16.89
N ASP A 18 -20.33 10.61 16.84
CA ASP A 18 -21.79 10.49 17.03
C ASP A 18 -22.52 9.66 15.96
N SER A 19 -21.81 8.95 15.09
CA SER A 19 -22.41 8.07 14.09
C SER A 19 -21.48 6.92 13.69
N ALA A 20 -22.03 5.70 13.70
CA ALA A 20 -21.39 4.53 13.12
C ALA A 20 -21.43 4.55 11.56
N ALA A 21 -21.96 5.59 10.94
CA ALA A 21 -22.10 5.69 9.49
C ALA A 21 -20.77 5.96 8.78
N CYS A 22 -20.65 5.45 7.55
CA CYS A 22 -19.47 5.65 6.71
C CYS A 22 -19.24 7.13 6.39
N SER A 23 -18.01 7.61 6.63
CA SER A 23 -17.64 9.01 6.38
C SER A 23 -17.71 9.45 4.93
N MET A 24 -17.74 8.49 3.99
CA MET A 24 -17.72 8.76 2.55
C MET A 24 -19.10 8.76 1.93
N CYS A 25 -20.02 7.91 2.39
CA CYS A 25 -21.35 7.77 1.78
C CYS A 25 -22.51 8.04 2.74
N THR A 26 -22.23 8.19 4.04
CA THR A 26 -23.16 8.50 5.14
C THR A 26 -24.39 7.59 5.27
N SER A 27 -24.48 6.53 4.46
CA SER A 27 -25.70 5.75 4.25
C SER A 27 -25.70 4.37 4.90
N ALA A 28 -24.56 3.91 5.43
CA ALA A 28 -24.40 2.56 5.96
C ALA A 28 -23.43 2.53 7.14
N TRP A 29 -23.60 1.55 8.03
CA TRP A 29 -22.63 1.29 9.08
C TRP A 29 -21.27 0.96 8.47
N GLU A 30 -20.28 1.70 8.91
CA GLU A 30 -18.91 1.52 8.54
C GLU A 30 -18.27 0.25 9.13
N SER A 31 -18.08 -0.73 8.26
CA SER A 31 -17.21 -1.88 8.48
C SER A 31 -16.01 -1.85 7.52
N PHE A 32 -15.00 -2.68 7.77
CA PHE A 32 -13.87 -2.84 6.85
C PHE A 32 -14.32 -3.28 5.44
N ALA A 33 -15.23 -4.26 5.39
CA ALA A 33 -15.82 -4.75 4.13
C ALA A 33 -16.60 -3.65 3.41
N HIS A 34 -17.30 -2.79 4.16
CA HIS A 34 -17.97 -1.63 3.59
C HIS A 34 -16.96 -0.61 3.05
N ALA A 35 -16.06 -0.14 3.90
CA ALA A 35 -15.09 0.91 3.58
C ALA A 35 -14.23 0.55 2.37
N LEU A 36 -13.82 -0.71 2.21
CA LEU A 36 -12.92 -1.10 1.12
C LEU A 36 -13.62 -1.62 -0.13
N PHE A 37 -14.82 -2.19 -0.03
CA PHE A 37 -15.46 -2.87 -1.17
C PHE A 37 -16.88 -2.42 -1.43
N ASN A 38 -17.73 -2.33 -0.40
CA ASN A 38 -19.17 -2.14 -0.61
C ASN A 38 -19.62 -0.67 -0.67
N CYS A 39 -18.83 0.27 -0.14
CA CYS A 39 -19.11 1.69 -0.20
C CYS A 39 -19.23 2.16 -1.67
N PRO A 40 -20.22 2.99 -2.03
CA PRO A 40 -20.34 3.55 -3.38
C PRO A 40 -19.06 4.23 -3.88
N HIS A 41 -18.37 4.93 -2.97
CA HIS A 41 -17.05 5.49 -3.24
C HIS A 41 -16.06 4.42 -3.70
N SER A 42 -15.90 3.37 -2.91
CA SER A 42 -14.94 2.30 -3.16
C SER A 42 -15.28 1.50 -4.41
N LYS A 43 -16.57 1.24 -4.65
CA LYS A 43 -17.06 0.63 -5.90
C LYS A 43 -16.67 1.46 -7.13
N SER A 44 -16.75 2.79 -7.04
CA SER A 44 -16.27 3.67 -8.11
C SER A 44 -14.77 3.49 -8.37
N VAL A 45 -13.96 3.40 -7.31
CA VAL A 45 -12.51 3.19 -7.46
C VAL A 45 -12.22 1.85 -8.14
N TRP A 46 -12.85 0.75 -7.70
CA TRP A 46 -12.70 -0.57 -8.32
C TRP A 46 -13.14 -0.60 -9.79
N LYS A 47 -14.23 0.09 -10.12
CA LYS A 47 -14.67 0.26 -11.52
C LYS A 47 -13.58 0.88 -12.38
N TYR A 48 -12.88 1.92 -11.89
CA TYR A 48 -11.82 2.59 -12.63
C TYR A 48 -10.46 1.89 -12.56
N SER A 49 -10.25 0.97 -11.61
CA SER A 49 -9.01 0.21 -11.55
C SER A 49 -8.94 -0.89 -12.62
N GLY A 50 -10.10 -1.39 -13.05
CA GLY A 50 -10.22 -2.52 -13.99
C GLY A 50 -10.34 -3.88 -13.31
N PHE A 51 -10.46 -3.92 -11.98
CA PHE A 51 -10.62 -5.17 -11.23
C PHE A 51 -12.10 -5.45 -10.98
N ILE A 52 -12.52 -6.68 -11.27
CA ILE A 52 -13.88 -7.15 -10.99
C ILE A 52 -13.90 -7.71 -9.56
N MET A 53 -14.68 -7.07 -8.69
CA MET A 53 -14.81 -7.47 -7.29
C MET A 53 -16.15 -8.15 -7.05
N ASP A 54 -16.14 -9.29 -6.38
CA ASP A 54 -17.33 -9.95 -5.87
C ASP A 54 -17.73 -9.30 -4.54
N TYR A 55 -18.58 -8.28 -4.63
CA TYR A 55 -19.03 -7.49 -3.49
C TYR A 55 -19.80 -8.32 -2.45
N LYS A 56 -20.51 -9.38 -2.89
CA LYS A 56 -21.25 -10.28 -1.99
C LYS A 56 -20.28 -11.10 -1.16
N LYS A 57 -19.28 -11.72 -1.81
CA LYS A 57 -18.19 -12.41 -1.08
C LYS A 57 -17.41 -11.47 -0.19
N ALA A 58 -17.08 -10.27 -0.68
CA ALA A 58 -16.36 -9.26 0.10
C ALA A 58 -17.12 -8.84 1.38
N GLN A 59 -18.45 -8.89 1.38
CA GLN A 59 -19.29 -8.59 2.54
C GLN A 59 -19.36 -9.76 3.53
N LEU A 60 -19.38 -11.00 3.03
CA LEU A 60 -19.55 -12.20 3.85
C LEU A 60 -18.24 -12.69 4.47
N MET A 61 -17.10 -12.39 3.84
CA MET A 61 -15.80 -12.90 4.27
C MET A 61 -15.27 -12.12 5.47
N TYR A 62 -14.97 -12.87 6.53
CA TYR A 62 -14.41 -12.34 7.77
C TYR A 62 -12.89 -12.17 7.63
N ASN A 63 -12.28 -11.31 8.45
CA ASN A 63 -10.84 -11.32 8.75
C ASN A 63 -9.81 -11.36 7.60
N GLY A 64 -10.11 -10.77 6.46
CA GLY A 64 -9.15 -10.73 5.34
C GLY A 64 -9.14 -12.01 4.50
N ASP A 65 -10.06 -12.95 4.73
CA ASP A 65 -10.23 -14.14 3.89
C ASP A 65 -10.45 -13.75 2.43
N TYR A 66 -11.16 -12.63 2.18
CA TYR A 66 -11.33 -12.13 0.82
C TYR A 66 -10.01 -11.69 0.17
N LEU A 67 -9.07 -11.17 0.97
CA LEU A 67 -7.77 -10.80 0.44
C LEU A 67 -6.94 -12.04 0.10
N PHE A 68 -7.00 -13.08 0.92
CA PHE A 68 -6.39 -14.37 0.58
C PHE A 68 -7.00 -14.95 -0.70
N HIS A 69 -8.33 -14.92 -0.84
CA HIS A 69 -8.99 -15.34 -2.07
C HIS A 69 -8.50 -14.54 -3.29
N LEU A 70 -8.40 -13.21 -3.20
CA LEU A 70 -7.86 -12.39 -4.29
C LEU A 70 -6.40 -12.75 -4.62
N SER A 71 -5.59 -13.12 -3.63
CA SER A 71 -4.20 -13.55 -3.85
C SER A 71 -4.09 -14.85 -4.65
N THR A 72 -5.12 -15.72 -4.58
CA THR A 72 -5.17 -16.96 -5.37
C THR A 72 -5.68 -16.75 -6.80
N LEU A 73 -6.33 -15.61 -7.08
CA LEU A 73 -6.96 -15.31 -8.37
C LEU A 73 -6.10 -14.41 -9.27
N HIS A 74 -5.23 -13.61 -8.68
CA HIS A 74 -4.47 -12.58 -9.37
C HIS A 74 -2.98 -12.90 -9.38
N SER A 75 -2.29 -12.48 -10.44
CA SER A 75 -0.82 -12.51 -10.47
C SER A 75 -0.24 -11.64 -9.35
N GLN A 76 1.03 -11.86 -9.01
CA GLN A 76 1.71 -11.06 -7.98
C GLN A 76 1.65 -9.55 -8.28
N ILE A 77 1.87 -9.15 -9.54
CA ILE A 77 1.86 -7.74 -9.96
C ILE A 77 0.47 -7.12 -9.79
N GLU A 78 -0.57 -7.86 -10.19
CA GLU A 78 -1.96 -7.41 -10.01
C GLU A 78 -2.35 -7.33 -8.54
N PHE A 79 -1.92 -8.32 -7.75
CA PHE A 79 -2.20 -8.37 -6.33
C PHE A 79 -1.55 -7.22 -5.57
N GLU A 80 -0.30 -6.85 -5.90
CA GLU A 80 0.36 -5.63 -5.39
C GLU A 80 -0.47 -4.38 -5.67
N LEU A 81 -1.03 -4.27 -6.88
CA LEU A 81 -1.89 -3.15 -7.24
C LEU A 81 -3.22 -3.18 -6.47
N ILE A 82 -3.82 -4.35 -6.27
CA ILE A 82 -5.02 -4.51 -5.43
C ILE A 82 -4.74 -4.02 -4.01
N ILE A 83 -3.59 -4.38 -3.42
CA ILE A 83 -3.17 -3.89 -2.10
C ILE A 83 -3.03 -2.37 -2.10
N CYS A 84 -2.37 -1.80 -3.12
CA CYS A 84 -2.21 -0.35 -3.22
C CYS A 84 -3.54 0.39 -3.39
N ILE A 85 -4.49 -0.15 -4.16
CA ILE A 85 -5.84 0.42 -4.31
C ILE A 85 -6.58 0.39 -2.99
N LYS A 86 -6.55 -0.74 -2.25
CA LYS A 86 -7.17 -0.83 -0.91
C LYS A 86 -6.60 0.23 0.02
N TRP A 87 -5.28 0.39 0.04
CA TRP A 87 -4.63 1.43 0.82
C TRP A 87 -5.05 2.83 0.38
N ALA A 88 -5.12 3.12 -0.92
CA ALA A 88 -5.54 4.42 -1.44
C ALA A 88 -7.00 4.76 -1.11
N ILE A 89 -7.90 3.78 -1.18
CA ILE A 89 -9.30 3.92 -0.73
C ILE A 89 -9.33 4.28 0.76
N TRP A 90 -8.60 3.52 1.58
CA TRP A 90 -8.50 3.76 3.02
C TRP A 90 -7.94 5.15 3.35
N TRP A 91 -6.88 5.54 2.64
CA TRP A 91 -6.24 6.84 2.78
C TRP A 91 -7.18 7.99 2.39
N SER A 92 -7.89 7.86 1.25
CA SER A 92 -8.83 8.88 0.80
C SER A 92 -9.98 9.07 1.79
N ARG A 93 -10.52 7.97 2.30
CA ARG A 93 -11.50 7.98 3.39
C ARG A 93 -11.01 8.72 4.63
N ASN A 94 -9.77 8.48 5.06
CA ASN A 94 -9.18 9.18 6.20
C ASN A 94 -8.97 10.68 5.90
N LYS A 95 -8.63 11.06 4.67
CA LYS A 95 -8.58 12.47 4.25
C LYS A 95 -9.95 13.14 4.41
N SER A 96 -11.03 12.46 4.03
CA SER A 96 -12.40 12.97 4.19
C SER A 96 -12.76 13.18 5.66
N LEU A 97 -12.41 12.23 6.52
CA LEU A 97 -12.65 12.34 7.97
C LEU A 97 -11.96 13.54 8.62
N HIS A 98 -10.78 13.92 8.11
CA HIS A 98 -9.99 15.02 8.65
C HIS A 98 -10.21 16.34 7.88
N GLY A 99 -11.28 16.46 7.10
CA GLY A 99 -11.62 17.69 6.35
C GLY A 99 -10.60 18.08 5.28
N SER A 100 -9.75 17.14 4.85
CA SER A 100 -8.75 17.37 3.81
C SER A 100 -9.35 17.14 2.41
N LYS A 101 -8.70 17.69 1.38
CA LYS A 101 -9.01 17.39 -0.02
C LYS A 101 -8.98 15.86 -0.24
N THR A 102 -10.13 15.33 -0.65
CA THR A 102 -10.38 13.89 -0.81
C THR A 102 -10.41 13.53 -2.29
N LEU A 103 -9.78 12.41 -2.65
CA LEU A 103 -9.77 11.90 -4.02
C LEU A 103 -10.93 10.92 -4.22
N TYR A 104 -11.55 10.91 -5.38
CA TYR A 104 -12.70 10.04 -5.67
C TYR A 104 -12.52 9.21 -6.94
N GLY A 105 -13.08 8.00 -6.93
CA GLY A 105 -13.21 7.14 -8.10
C GLY A 105 -11.92 6.99 -8.89
N LYS A 106 -11.91 7.55 -10.11
CA LYS A 106 -10.77 7.49 -11.04
C LYS A 106 -9.51 8.12 -10.45
N GLN A 107 -9.62 9.23 -9.72
CA GLN A 107 -8.46 9.91 -9.14
C GLN A 107 -7.76 9.03 -8.11
N THR A 108 -8.52 8.34 -7.27
CA THR A 108 -7.98 7.39 -6.29
C THR A 108 -7.35 6.17 -6.96
N ALA A 109 -7.96 5.67 -8.04
CA ALA A 109 -7.43 4.53 -8.79
C ALA A 109 -6.10 4.88 -9.51
N THR A 110 -6.03 6.05 -10.16
CA THR A 110 -4.80 6.56 -10.78
C THR A 110 -3.73 6.79 -9.73
N PHE A 111 -4.06 7.46 -8.62
CA PHE A 111 -3.13 7.67 -7.51
C PHE A 111 -2.51 6.37 -6.99
N ALA A 112 -3.31 5.31 -6.86
CA ALA A 112 -2.80 4.00 -6.43
C ALA A 112 -1.80 3.39 -7.42
N LYS A 113 -2.06 3.52 -8.73
CA LYS A 113 -1.17 3.04 -9.80
C LYS A 113 0.15 3.81 -9.79
N ASP A 114 0.08 5.13 -9.84
CA ASP A 114 1.25 6.02 -9.84
C ASP A 114 2.11 5.80 -8.58
N TYR A 115 1.46 5.59 -7.43
CA TYR A 115 2.15 5.30 -6.18
C TYR A 115 2.91 3.98 -6.23
N LEU A 116 2.30 2.92 -6.74
CA LEU A 116 2.96 1.61 -6.89
C LEU A 116 4.15 1.68 -7.84
N GLU A 117 4.00 2.38 -8.98
CA GLU A 117 5.10 2.60 -9.94
C GLU A 117 6.28 3.33 -9.28
N LYS A 118 6.00 4.40 -8.54
CA LYS A 118 7.02 5.14 -7.79
C LYS A 118 7.73 4.26 -6.76
N LEU A 119 7.00 3.40 -6.05
CA LEU A 119 7.61 2.46 -5.11
C LEU A 119 8.55 1.49 -5.82
N LYS A 120 8.13 0.90 -6.94
CA LYS A 120 8.96 -0.03 -7.74
C LYS A 120 10.25 0.64 -8.23
N LEU A 121 10.15 1.85 -8.77
CA LEU A 121 11.31 2.63 -9.19
C LEU A 121 12.27 2.93 -8.02
N SER A 122 11.73 3.26 -6.84
CA SER A 122 12.53 3.54 -5.65
C SER A 122 13.24 2.31 -5.09
N SER A 123 12.60 1.14 -5.15
CA SER A 123 13.19 -0.13 -4.73
C SER A 123 14.32 -0.56 -5.67
N SER A 124 14.12 -0.40 -6.99
CA SER A 124 15.17 -0.66 -7.99
C SER A 124 16.41 0.21 -7.78
N ARG A 125 16.23 1.52 -7.50
CA ARG A 125 17.36 2.43 -7.18
C ARG A 125 18.10 2.05 -5.90
N LYS A 126 17.39 1.56 -4.88
CA LYS A 126 18.04 1.08 -3.64
C LYS A 126 18.86 -0.19 -3.89
N GLN A 127 18.39 -1.06 -4.78
CA GLN A 127 19.08 -2.30 -5.13
C GLN A 127 20.31 -2.02 -5.99
N SER A 128 20.23 -1.11 -6.97
CA SER A 128 21.41 -0.66 -7.71
C SER A 128 22.46 -0.01 -6.81
N ASN A 129 22.03 0.87 -5.88
CA ASN A 129 22.95 1.54 -4.95
C ASN A 129 23.50 0.62 -3.84
N ALA A 130 22.88 -0.55 -3.60
CA ALA A 130 23.43 -1.58 -2.70
C ALA A 130 24.49 -2.40 -3.44
N SER A 131 24.19 -2.87 -4.66
CA SER A 131 25.14 -3.63 -5.49
C SER A 131 26.39 -2.83 -5.88
N GLN A 132 26.27 -1.50 -6.04
CA GLN A 132 27.40 -0.63 -6.36
C GLN A 132 28.32 -0.39 -5.14
N ARG A 133 27.74 -0.31 -3.93
CA ARG A 133 28.53 -0.25 -2.69
C ARG A 133 29.28 -1.55 -2.41
N ASP A 134 28.67 -2.70 -2.69
CA ASP A 134 29.34 -3.99 -2.53
C ASP A 134 30.49 -4.18 -3.53
N TYR A 135 30.37 -3.64 -4.75
CA TYR A 135 31.45 -3.63 -5.76
C TYR A 135 32.63 -2.73 -5.35
N ASP A 136 32.37 -1.55 -4.79
CA ASP A 136 33.43 -0.61 -4.38
C ASP A 136 34.24 -1.09 -3.15
N THR A 137 33.66 -1.95 -2.30
CA THR A 137 34.39 -2.61 -1.19
C THR A 137 35.22 -3.83 -1.61
N ALA A 138 35.02 -4.34 -2.82
CA ALA A 138 35.79 -5.44 -3.39
C ALA A 138 36.81 -4.92 -4.42
N GLY A 139 37.58 -3.91 -4.05
CA GLY A 139 38.72 -3.45 -4.85
C GLY A 139 39.78 -4.57 -5.00
N PRO A 140 40.38 -4.74 -6.19
CA PRO A 140 41.33 -5.82 -6.44
C PRO A 140 42.58 -5.63 -5.58
N SER A 141 43.01 -6.72 -4.94
CA SER A 141 44.30 -6.86 -4.27
C SER A 141 45.42 -6.52 -5.25
N SER A 142 45.92 -5.29 -5.20
CA SER A 142 47.15 -4.91 -5.87
C SER A 142 48.32 -5.46 -5.07
N SER A 143 48.80 -6.63 -5.50
CA SER A 143 50.15 -7.09 -5.17
C SER A 143 51.15 -6.04 -5.68
N SER A 144 51.98 -5.51 -4.79
CA SER A 144 53.22 -4.84 -5.17
C SER A 144 54.28 -5.20 -4.16
N ASN A 145 55.09 -6.20 -4.55
CA ASN A 145 56.41 -6.38 -3.99
C ASN A 145 57.30 -5.22 -4.46
N ASN A 146 58.03 -4.60 -3.53
CA ASN A 146 59.49 -4.55 -3.65
C ASN A 146 60.15 -4.05 -2.35
N ASP A 147 61.20 -4.77 -1.98
CA ASP A 147 62.21 -4.41 -0.99
C ASP A 147 62.91 -3.08 -1.32
N THR A 148 63.24 -2.28 -0.30
CA THR A 148 64.62 -1.88 0.03
C THR A 148 64.65 -1.00 1.30
N ALA A 149 65.70 -1.22 2.10
CA ALA A 149 66.02 -0.54 3.35
C ALA A 149 66.45 0.92 3.15
N GLU A 150 66.19 1.79 4.13
CA GLU A 150 67.21 2.49 4.95
C GLU A 150 66.61 3.63 5.80
N VAL A 151 67.32 3.92 6.88
CA VAL A 151 67.05 4.84 8.00
C VAL A 151 67.45 6.30 7.72
N HIS A 152 67.09 7.18 8.68
CA HIS A 152 67.44 8.61 8.86
C HIS A 152 66.55 9.62 8.11
N TRP A 153 65.96 10.64 8.74
CA TRP A 153 66.12 11.32 10.04
C TRP A 153 64.77 11.90 10.48
#